data_AF-A0A2D7MFW1-F1
#
_entry.id   AF-A0A2D7MFW1-F1
#
_cell.length_a   1.000
_cell.length_b   1.000
_cell.length_c   1.000
_cell.angle_alpha   90.00
_cell.angle_beta   90.00
_cell.angle_gamma   90.00
#
_symmetry.space_group_name_H-M   'P 1'
#
loop_
_entity.id
_entity.type
_entity.pdbx_description
1 polymer ?
#
loop_
_entity_poly.entity_id
_entity_poly.type
_entity_poly.pdbx_seq_one_letter_code
_entity_poly.pdbx_strand_id
1 'polypeptide(L)'
;MEDAYTEKGFDFEGTKNFDKKNGYRSKSFLAVPLKNHENEIIGVMQLINARNDNGEVIPFNIEMQEQIESLASQGAVSLTNKRLVEELKTLFEAFIKLIATAIDKKSEYTGGHCERVPKITMMLADAVVKCKTGKYKDFSMTDEERYELYIASWLHDCGKVATPPHIVDKSTKLETIFDRIELIKTRMELLKRDAEINFLKRKLKQVKNLSFDDKYKKEIEKIDSDMEFLEKCNIGGEFMDPSSQSRVKSIGNKKVSIFGKKQNFLSEDEVQNLNITKGTLLPDEREIINDHIVITIEMLEQLPYPKHLKNVPEFAGGHHEKMDGTGYPKGLDSEQMSTQAKIMAIADIYEALTAADRPYKDGKNLSTAMRIMGYMKNDYHIDKDLFEIFVKSGVYKTYAEQYVSKSQIDKVNENSVI
;
A
#
# COMPACT_ATOMS: atom_id res chain seq x y z
N MET A 1 8.92 53.20 24.45
CA MET A 1 10.23 53.72 24.93
C MET A 1 10.68 54.83 23.99
N GLU A 2 11.22 55.93 24.53
CA GLU A 2 11.56 57.12 23.73
C GLU A 2 12.97 57.05 23.11
N ASP A 3 13.98 56.57 23.83
CA ASP A 3 15.36 56.40 23.31
C ASP A 3 16.14 55.24 23.98
N ALA A 4 16.46 54.20 23.20
CA ALA A 4 17.20 53.01 23.64
C ALA A 4 18.64 53.26 24.11
N TYR A 5 19.21 54.43 23.78
CA TYR A 5 20.55 54.79 24.24
C TYR A 5 20.56 55.40 25.64
N THR A 6 19.41 55.93 26.10
CA THR A 6 19.30 56.64 27.38
C THR A 6 18.31 56.01 28.37
N GLU A 7 17.52 55.02 27.95
CA GLU A 7 16.55 54.32 28.82
C GLU A 7 17.25 53.56 29.97
N LYS A 8 16.72 53.69 31.19
CA LYS A 8 17.22 52.99 32.38
C LYS A 8 16.34 51.77 32.68
N GLY A 9 16.95 50.59 32.82
CA GLY A 9 16.25 49.36 33.24
C GLY A 9 16.22 48.24 32.20
N PHE A 10 16.74 48.46 31.00
CA PHE A 10 16.87 47.45 29.93
C PHE A 10 18.31 47.40 29.41
N ASP A 11 18.83 46.20 29.13
CA ASP A 11 20.14 46.02 28.52
C ASP A 11 20.02 46.04 26.98
N PHE A 12 20.64 47.04 26.37
CA PHE A 12 20.69 47.24 24.91
C PHE A 12 22.10 47.12 24.34
N GLU A 13 23.07 46.56 25.06
CA GLU A 13 24.45 46.42 24.57
C GLU A 13 24.52 45.66 23.24
N GLY A 14 23.74 44.59 23.08
CA GLY A 14 23.63 43.82 21.85
C GLY A 14 23.14 44.66 20.66
N THR A 15 22.04 45.40 20.84
CA THR A 15 21.49 46.31 19.82
C THR A 15 22.47 47.42 19.45
N LYS A 16 23.10 48.04 20.45
CA LYS A 16 24.10 49.10 20.25
C LYS A 16 25.33 48.60 19.48
N ASN A 17 25.73 47.35 19.69
CA ASN A 17 26.83 46.72 18.96
C ASN A 17 26.45 46.36 17.51
N PHE A 18 25.21 45.91 17.27
CA PHE A 18 24.68 45.68 15.93
C PHE A 18 24.57 46.99 15.12
N ASP A 19 24.04 48.04 15.76
CA ASP A 19 23.90 49.38 15.20
C ASP A 19 25.25 49.95 14.74
N LYS A 20 26.28 49.87 15.60
CA LYS A 20 27.66 50.30 15.27
C LYS A 20 28.25 49.58 14.06
N LYS A 21 27.96 48.29 13.90
CA LYS A 21 28.49 47.48 12.78
C LYS A 21 27.79 47.76 11.46
N ASN A 22 26.51 48.12 11.49
CA ASN A 22 25.67 48.25 10.29
C ASN A 22 25.33 49.70 9.90
N GLY A 23 25.85 50.69 10.64
CA GLY A 23 25.56 52.10 10.37
C GLY A 23 24.10 52.47 10.62
N TYR A 24 23.40 51.72 11.47
CA TYR A 24 22.01 51.97 11.88
C TYR A 24 21.99 52.58 13.27
N ARG A 25 20.93 53.33 13.62
CA ARG A 25 20.74 53.87 14.97
C ARG A 25 19.31 53.64 15.43
N SER A 26 19.15 52.70 16.35
CA SER A 26 17.86 52.33 16.93
C SER A 26 17.55 53.23 18.13
N LYS A 27 16.58 54.12 17.99
CA LYS A 27 16.22 55.14 18.97
C LYS A 27 14.89 54.81 19.66
N SER A 28 13.76 54.90 18.96
CA SER A 28 12.45 54.59 19.55
C SER A 28 12.09 53.11 19.38
N PHE A 29 11.43 52.51 20.37
CA PHE A 29 10.98 51.12 20.35
C PHE A 29 9.57 50.98 20.88
N LEU A 30 8.79 50.13 20.21
CA LEU A 30 7.50 49.63 20.66
C LEU A 30 7.50 48.11 20.54
N ALA A 31 7.26 47.41 21.65
CA ALA A 31 7.15 45.95 21.69
C ALA A 31 5.76 45.59 22.21
N VAL A 32 4.98 44.92 21.38
CA VAL A 32 3.59 44.53 21.69
C VAL A 32 3.50 43.00 21.72
N PRO A 33 2.95 42.41 22.79
CA PRO A 33 2.77 40.96 22.85
C PRO A 33 1.69 40.50 21.87
N LEU A 34 1.97 39.44 21.12
CA LEU A 34 0.97 38.70 20.36
C LEU A 34 0.33 37.70 21.31
N LYS A 35 -0.97 37.85 21.60
CA LYS A 35 -1.71 36.97 22.51
C LYS A 35 -2.71 36.11 21.74
N ASN A 36 -2.79 34.82 22.09
CA ASN A 36 -3.85 33.94 21.56
C ASN A 36 -5.20 34.21 22.26
N HIS A 37 -6.23 33.45 21.89
CA HIS A 37 -7.57 33.55 22.47
C HIS A 37 -7.64 33.16 23.96
N GLU A 38 -6.61 32.51 24.49
CA GLU A 38 -6.45 32.13 25.91
C GLU A 38 -5.59 33.14 26.69
N ASN A 39 -5.27 34.30 26.10
CA ASN A 39 -4.36 35.33 26.64
C ASN A 39 -2.90 34.90 26.82
N GLU A 40 -2.48 33.77 26.25
CA GLU A 40 -1.09 33.33 26.26
C GLU A 40 -0.27 34.09 25.22
N ILE A 41 0.96 34.49 25.59
CA ILE A 41 1.87 35.21 24.69
C ILE A 41 2.51 34.19 23.73
N ILE A 42 2.14 34.25 22.46
CA ILE A 42 2.65 33.38 21.39
C ILE A 42 3.81 34.00 20.60
N GLY A 43 4.08 35.29 20.84
CA GLY A 43 5.15 36.03 20.18
C GLY A 43 5.16 37.49 20.59
N VAL A 44 6.06 38.26 20.00
CA VAL A 44 6.20 39.70 20.22
C VAL A 44 6.35 40.39 18.87
N MET A 45 5.56 41.43 18.64
CA MET A 45 5.73 42.34 17.52
C MET A 45 6.56 43.54 17.96
N GLN A 46 7.75 43.69 17.39
CA GLN A 46 8.65 44.79 17.72
C GLN A 46 8.77 45.76 16.54
N LEU A 47 8.60 47.05 16.83
CA LEU A 47 8.81 48.15 15.90
C LEU A 47 9.92 49.05 16.43
N ILE A 48 10.76 49.51 15.51
CA ILE A 48 11.93 50.33 15.81
C ILE A 48 11.86 51.59 14.94
N ASN A 49 12.18 52.74 15.55
CA ASN A 49 12.28 54.04 14.89
C ASN A 49 10.98 54.50 14.20
N ALA A 50 9.94 54.82 14.98
CA ALA A 50 8.79 55.57 14.45
C ALA A 50 9.25 56.88 13.80
N ARG A 51 8.66 57.27 12.67
CA ARG A 51 9.06 58.47 11.91
C ARG A 51 7.89 59.42 11.71
N ASN A 52 8.18 60.72 11.73
CA ASN A 52 7.24 61.76 11.31
C ASN A 52 7.24 61.92 9.77
N ASP A 53 6.39 62.81 9.25
CA ASP A 53 6.28 63.09 7.81
C ASP A 53 7.58 63.63 7.18
N ASN A 54 8.46 64.21 8.00
CA ASN A 54 9.78 64.70 7.59
C ASN A 54 10.87 63.60 7.64
N GLY A 55 10.51 62.37 8.02
CA GLY A 55 11.43 61.23 8.12
C GLY A 55 12.28 61.18 9.40
N GLU A 56 12.05 62.08 10.35
CA GLU A 56 12.79 62.14 11.62
C GLU A 56 12.26 61.12 12.62
N VAL A 57 13.16 60.52 13.41
CA VAL A 57 12.77 59.49 14.38
C VAL A 57 12.15 60.12 15.63
N ILE A 58 10.89 59.78 15.87
CA ILE A 58 10.07 60.21 17.00
C ILE A 58 9.72 59.03 17.93
N PRO A 59 9.33 59.28 19.19
CA PRO A 59 8.73 58.26 20.05
C PRO A 59 7.40 57.74 19.49
N PHE A 60 7.05 56.50 19.82
CA PHE A 60 5.71 55.97 19.57
C PHE A 60 4.71 56.63 20.53
N ASN A 61 3.67 57.27 20.00
CA ASN A 61 2.61 57.88 20.81
C ASN A 61 1.51 56.85 21.16
N ILE A 62 0.55 57.24 22.00
CA ILE A 62 -0.53 56.35 22.48
C ILE A 62 -1.40 55.86 21.31
N GLU A 63 -1.73 56.74 20.35
CA GLU A 63 -2.54 56.39 19.19
C GLU A 63 -1.84 55.33 18.32
N MET A 64 -0.54 55.49 18.06
CA MET A 64 0.29 54.50 17.37
C MET A 64 0.32 53.19 18.16
N GLN A 65 0.48 53.25 19.48
CA GLN A 65 0.46 52.05 20.31
C GLN A 65 -0.86 51.29 20.18
N GLU A 66 -2.00 51.96 20.34
CA GLU A 66 -3.33 51.35 20.22
C GLU A 66 -3.57 50.73 18.83
N GLN A 67 -3.15 51.42 17.76
CA GLN A 67 -3.23 50.90 16.40
C GLN A 67 -2.39 49.64 16.21
N ILE A 68 -1.15 49.65 16.71
CA ILE A 68 -0.24 48.51 16.65
C ILE A 68 -0.73 47.35 17.52
N GLU A 69 -1.35 47.61 18.68
CA GLU A 69 -1.98 46.59 19.52
C GLU A 69 -3.16 45.91 18.83
N SER A 70 -3.98 46.67 18.11
CA SER A 70 -5.06 46.13 17.28
C SER A 70 -4.51 45.23 16.15
N LEU A 71 -3.49 45.69 15.43
CA LEU A 71 -2.83 44.91 14.37
C LEU A 71 -2.15 43.65 14.92
N ALA A 72 -1.47 43.77 16.06
CA ALA A 72 -0.86 42.65 16.77
C ALA A 72 -1.92 41.60 17.14
N SER A 73 -3.08 42.03 17.63
CA SER A 73 -4.19 41.12 17.96
C SER A 73 -4.70 40.36 16.73
N GLN A 74 -4.89 41.05 15.58
CA GLN A 74 -5.30 40.39 14.33
C GLN A 74 -4.22 39.44 13.77
N GLY A 75 -2.95 39.85 13.86
CA GLY A 75 -1.80 39.03 13.48
C GLY A 75 -1.68 37.77 14.34
N ALA A 76 -1.92 37.91 15.65
CA ALA A 76 -1.89 36.79 16.59
C ALA A 76 -2.98 35.75 16.25
N VAL A 77 -4.22 36.19 16.03
CA VAL A 77 -5.33 35.29 15.62
C VAL A 77 -5.00 34.55 14.32
N SER A 78 -4.50 35.27 13.32
CA SER A 78 -4.13 34.66 12.02
C SER A 78 -3.00 33.64 12.16
N LEU A 79 -1.99 33.95 12.98
CA LEU A 79 -0.87 33.04 13.27
C LEU A 79 -1.34 31.79 14.04
N THR A 80 -2.19 31.97 15.05
CA THR A 80 -2.77 30.85 15.82
C THR A 80 -3.61 29.96 14.91
N ASN A 81 -4.46 30.53 14.05
CA ASN A 81 -5.27 29.74 13.12
C ASN A 81 -4.42 28.97 12.12
N LYS A 82 -3.37 29.59 11.55
CA LYS A 82 -2.44 28.90 10.66
C LYS A 82 -1.77 27.73 11.37
N ARG A 83 -1.26 27.95 12.59
CA ARG A 83 -0.62 26.91 13.40
C ARG A 83 -1.58 25.77 13.73
N LEU A 84 -2.82 26.09 14.12
CA LEU A 84 -3.85 25.10 14.40
C LEU A 84 -4.16 24.22 13.17
N VAL A 85 -4.24 24.82 11.98
CA VAL A 85 -4.43 24.09 10.72
C VAL A 85 -3.24 23.17 10.41
N GLU A 86 -2.01 23.64 10.62
CA GLU A 86 -0.79 22.83 10.44
C GLU A 86 -0.73 21.67 11.44
N GLU A 87 -1.11 21.89 12.70
CA GLU A 87 -1.18 20.87 13.74
C GLU A 87 -2.27 19.83 13.43
N LEU A 88 -3.46 20.26 12.98
CA LEU A 88 -4.53 19.37 12.54
C LEU A 88 -4.10 18.53 11.33
N LYS A 89 -3.43 19.14 10.34
CA LYS A 89 -2.87 18.44 9.18
C LYS A 89 -1.87 17.36 9.62
N THR A 90 -0.96 17.72 10.52
CA THR A 90 0.05 16.79 11.07
C THR A 90 -0.60 15.61 11.79
N LEU A 91 -1.63 15.88 12.62
CA LEU A 91 -2.37 14.85 13.33
C LEU A 91 -3.13 13.93 12.36
N PHE A 92 -3.77 14.49 11.34
CA PHE A 92 -4.49 13.74 10.32
C PHE A 92 -3.56 12.79 9.55
N GLU A 93 -2.40 13.28 9.10
CA GLU A 93 -1.40 12.44 8.45
C GLU A 93 -0.87 11.33 9.36
N ALA A 94 -0.60 11.65 10.64
CA ALA A 94 -0.14 10.66 11.60
C ALA A 94 -1.20 9.56 11.82
N PHE A 95 -2.48 9.93 11.86
CA PHE A 95 -3.58 8.99 11.98
C PHE A 95 -3.73 8.10 10.75
N ILE A 96 -3.64 8.66 9.54
CA ILE A 96 -3.65 7.89 8.29
C ILE A 96 -2.51 6.87 8.28
N LYS A 97 -1.28 7.31 8.56
CA LYS A 97 -0.10 6.44 8.61
C LYS A 97 -0.26 5.34 9.66
N LEU A 98 -0.83 5.66 10.82
CA LEU A 98 -1.12 4.68 11.87
C LEU A 98 -2.07 3.59 11.38
N ILE A 99 -3.20 3.97 10.76
CA ILE A 99 -4.18 3.00 10.24
C ILE A 99 -3.58 2.16 9.13
N ALA A 100 -2.96 2.79 8.14
CA ALA A 100 -2.34 2.10 7.01
C ALA A 100 -1.29 1.09 7.48
N THR A 101 -0.44 1.48 8.43
CA THR A 101 0.56 0.59 9.04
C THR A 101 -0.09 -0.56 9.82
N ALA A 102 -1.21 -0.32 10.51
CA ALA A 102 -1.91 -1.36 11.24
C ALA A 102 -2.57 -2.39 10.31
N ILE A 103 -3.11 -1.94 9.17
CA ILE A 103 -3.67 -2.78 8.12
C ILE A 103 -2.58 -3.61 7.46
N ASP A 104 -1.45 -2.99 7.08
CA ASP A 104 -0.28 -3.68 6.54
C ASP A 104 0.29 -4.75 7.48
N LYS A 105 0.17 -4.57 8.79
CA LYS A 105 0.62 -5.58 9.78
C LYS A 105 -0.32 -6.77 9.93
N LYS A 106 -1.57 -6.65 9.47
CA LYS A 106 -2.57 -7.71 9.57
C LYS A 106 -2.29 -8.86 8.59
N SER A 107 -1.63 -8.55 7.47
CA SER A 107 -1.13 -9.53 6.50
C SER A 107 0.38 -9.69 6.73
N GLU A 108 0.87 -10.92 6.82
CA GLU A 108 2.32 -11.19 6.99
C GLU A 108 3.16 -10.74 5.78
N TYR A 109 2.52 -10.21 4.72
CA TYR A 109 3.06 -10.08 3.36
C TYR A 109 3.20 -8.62 2.89
N THR A 110 2.80 -7.64 3.70
CA THR A 110 2.73 -6.20 3.34
C THR A 110 3.66 -5.31 4.17
N GLY A 111 4.77 -5.85 4.70
CA GLY A 111 5.69 -5.15 5.59
C GLY A 111 6.31 -3.87 5.04
N GLY A 112 5.57 -2.76 5.11
CA GLY A 112 5.95 -1.44 4.59
C GLY A 112 5.42 -1.12 3.20
N HIS A 113 4.47 -1.90 2.68
CA HIS A 113 3.83 -1.68 1.38
C HIS A 113 3.15 -0.30 1.30
N CYS A 114 2.25 0.00 2.24
CA CYS A 114 1.57 1.29 2.33
C CYS A 114 2.53 2.47 2.57
N GLU A 115 3.75 2.22 3.07
CA GLU A 115 4.78 3.26 3.19
C GLU A 115 5.51 3.50 1.86
N ARG A 116 5.69 2.45 1.06
CA ARG A 116 6.46 2.49 -0.19
C ARG A 116 5.64 2.95 -1.39
N VAL A 117 4.36 2.55 -1.50
CA VAL A 117 3.45 2.96 -2.58
C VAL A 117 3.36 4.49 -2.72
N PRO A 118 3.19 5.28 -1.65
CA PRO A 118 3.21 6.75 -1.73
C PRO A 118 4.51 7.31 -2.32
N LYS A 119 5.65 6.71 -2.00
CA LYS A 119 6.96 7.21 -2.45
C LYS A 119 7.10 7.06 -3.96
N ILE A 120 6.80 5.86 -4.49
CA ILE A 120 6.85 5.63 -5.93
C ILE A 120 5.75 6.37 -6.69
N THR A 121 4.56 6.50 -6.11
CA THR A 121 3.46 7.31 -6.66
C THR A 121 3.91 8.76 -6.87
N MET A 122 4.52 9.36 -5.85
CA MET A 122 5.04 10.73 -5.93
C MET A 122 6.20 10.86 -6.93
N MET A 123 7.13 9.89 -6.97
CA MET A 123 8.22 9.89 -7.95
C MET A 123 7.68 9.86 -9.40
N LEU A 124 6.67 9.03 -9.67
CA LEU A 124 6.04 8.96 -10.99
C LEU A 124 5.25 10.24 -11.30
N ALA A 125 4.47 10.76 -10.36
CA ALA A 125 3.76 12.04 -10.54
C ALA A 125 4.73 13.18 -10.89
N ASP A 126 5.84 13.31 -10.16
CA ASP A 126 6.86 14.32 -10.41
C ASP A 126 7.53 14.13 -11.80
N ALA A 127 7.69 12.88 -12.27
CA ALA A 127 8.20 12.59 -13.60
C ALA A 127 7.20 12.94 -14.71
N VAL A 128 5.90 12.72 -14.49
CA VAL A 128 4.83 13.06 -15.43
C VAL A 128 4.73 14.58 -15.59
N VAL A 129 4.76 15.34 -14.49
CA VAL A 129 4.74 16.83 -14.53
C VAL A 129 5.97 17.40 -15.27
N LYS A 130 7.12 16.74 -15.17
CA LYS A 130 8.35 17.13 -15.89
C LYS A 130 8.30 16.77 -17.37
N CYS A 131 7.46 15.82 -17.78
CA CYS A 131 7.33 15.42 -19.17
C CYS A 131 6.80 16.58 -20.02
N LYS A 132 7.43 16.85 -21.17
CA LYS A 132 7.06 17.93 -22.10
C LYS A 132 6.61 17.42 -23.48
N THR A 133 6.44 16.11 -23.62
CA THR A 133 6.05 15.46 -24.87
C THR A 133 4.96 14.41 -24.62
N GLY A 134 4.26 13.99 -25.68
CA GLY A 134 3.20 12.99 -25.59
C GLY A 134 1.90 13.47 -24.94
N LYS A 135 1.06 12.51 -24.53
CA LYS A 135 -0.30 12.72 -23.99
C LYS A 135 -0.33 13.59 -22.73
N TYR A 136 0.68 13.48 -21.88
CA TYR A 136 0.73 14.14 -20.56
C TYR A 136 1.59 15.41 -20.52
N LYS A 137 1.97 15.99 -21.67
CA LYS A 137 2.84 17.19 -21.74
C LYS A 137 2.27 18.42 -21.01
N ASP A 138 0.95 18.52 -20.95
CA ASP A 138 0.20 19.64 -20.36
C ASP A 138 -0.30 19.29 -18.93
N PHE A 139 0.03 18.10 -18.44
CA PHE A 139 -0.31 17.70 -17.08
C PHE A 139 0.50 18.50 -16.07
N SER A 140 -0.19 19.05 -15.09
CA SER A 140 0.41 19.79 -13.97
C SER A 140 -0.35 19.46 -12.70
N MET A 141 0.30 19.67 -11.57
CA MET A 141 -0.30 19.48 -10.26
C MET A 141 0.13 20.63 -9.35
N THR A 142 -0.83 21.19 -8.64
CA THR A 142 -0.59 22.08 -7.50
C THR A 142 -0.09 21.30 -6.30
N ASP A 143 0.47 21.99 -5.30
CA ASP A 143 0.89 21.36 -4.05
C ASP A 143 -0.29 20.69 -3.32
N GLU A 144 -1.51 21.24 -3.45
CA GLU A 144 -2.74 20.66 -2.90
C GLU A 144 -3.14 19.36 -3.61
N GLU A 145 -3.14 19.34 -4.94
CA GLU A 145 -3.43 18.11 -5.72
C GLU A 145 -2.37 17.03 -5.51
N ARG A 146 -1.11 17.43 -5.35
CA ARG A 146 -0.02 16.51 -5.01
C ARG A 146 -0.20 15.93 -3.62
N TYR A 147 -0.65 16.75 -2.67
CA TYR A 147 -1.00 16.29 -1.34
C TYR A 147 -2.21 15.36 -1.34
N GLU A 148 -3.24 15.65 -2.15
CA GLU A 148 -4.41 14.80 -2.32
C GLU A 148 -4.04 13.39 -2.80
N LEU A 149 -3.20 13.31 -3.85
CA LEU A 149 -2.67 12.04 -4.36
C LEU A 149 -1.82 11.30 -3.31
N TYR A 150 -1.01 12.03 -2.54
CA TYR A 150 -0.23 11.45 -1.45
C TYR A 150 -1.13 10.80 -0.38
N ILE A 151 -2.20 11.48 0.04
CA ILE A 151 -3.16 10.92 1.01
C ILE A 151 -3.88 9.71 0.44
N ALA A 152 -4.32 9.76 -0.81
CA ALA A 152 -4.96 8.62 -1.48
C ALA A 152 -4.03 7.39 -1.53
N SER A 153 -2.75 7.59 -1.86
CA SER A 153 -1.78 6.50 -1.91
C SER A 153 -1.53 5.81 -0.57
N TRP A 154 -1.77 6.48 0.56
CA TRP A 154 -1.71 5.84 1.88
C TRP A 154 -2.97 5.04 2.22
N LEU A 155 -4.10 5.41 1.62
CA LEU A 155 -5.43 4.88 1.97
C LEU A 155 -6.00 3.90 0.95
N HIS A 156 -5.30 3.66 -0.17
CA HIS A 156 -5.74 2.79 -1.27
C HIS A 156 -6.19 1.40 -0.81
N ASP A 157 -5.53 0.85 0.21
CA ASP A 157 -5.78 -0.48 0.74
C ASP A 157 -6.55 -0.51 2.07
N CYS A 158 -7.15 0.60 2.50
CA CYS A 158 -7.78 0.67 3.81
C CYS A 158 -8.95 -0.33 4.01
N GLY A 159 -9.60 -0.76 2.93
CA GLY A 159 -10.66 -1.77 2.96
C GLY A 159 -10.18 -3.18 3.32
N LYS A 160 -8.88 -3.49 3.25
CA LYS A 160 -8.31 -4.77 3.74
C LYS A 160 -8.56 -5.00 5.24
N VAL A 161 -8.97 -3.96 5.98
CA VAL A 161 -9.43 -4.09 7.37
C VAL A 161 -10.56 -5.11 7.51
N ALA A 162 -11.45 -5.20 6.52
CA ALA A 162 -12.59 -6.10 6.53
C ALA A 162 -12.30 -7.48 5.91
N THR A 163 -11.25 -7.59 5.08
CA THR A 163 -10.92 -8.84 4.40
C THR A 163 -10.29 -9.85 5.37
N PRO A 164 -10.71 -11.13 5.38
CA PRO A 164 -10.12 -12.16 6.24
C PRO A 164 -8.67 -12.48 5.85
N PRO A 165 -7.71 -12.54 6.80
CA PRO A 165 -6.30 -12.81 6.49
C PRO A 165 -6.09 -14.11 5.72
N HIS A 166 -6.77 -15.18 6.11
CA HIS A 166 -6.65 -16.50 5.48
C HIS A 166 -7.11 -16.56 4.02
N ILE A 167 -7.77 -15.52 3.51
CA ILE A 167 -8.14 -15.40 2.09
C ILE A 167 -7.10 -14.55 1.36
N VAL A 168 -6.72 -13.40 1.94
CA VAL A 168 -5.71 -12.48 1.37
C VAL A 168 -4.34 -13.17 1.23
N ASP A 169 -3.99 -13.96 2.23
CA ASP A 169 -2.67 -14.55 2.41
C ASP A 169 -2.58 -16.00 1.88
N LYS A 170 -3.68 -16.49 1.28
CA LYS A 170 -3.84 -17.88 0.85
C LYS A 170 -2.74 -18.32 -0.13
N SER A 171 -1.75 -19.05 0.39
CA SER A 171 -0.52 -19.45 -0.30
C SER A 171 -0.66 -20.78 -1.06
N THR A 172 -1.53 -21.68 -0.57
CA THR A 172 -1.85 -22.96 -1.21
C THR A 172 -3.35 -23.09 -1.48
N LYS A 173 -3.74 -24.01 -2.37
CA LYS A 173 -5.15 -24.19 -2.75
C LYS A 173 -6.01 -24.67 -1.57
N LEU A 174 -5.46 -25.49 -0.68
CA LEU A 174 -6.16 -26.07 0.47
C LEU A 174 -6.11 -25.22 1.74
N GLU A 175 -5.36 -24.11 1.71
CA GLU A 175 -5.24 -23.20 2.82
C GLU A 175 -6.56 -22.49 3.12
N THR A 176 -6.93 -22.55 4.39
CA THR A 176 -8.06 -21.83 4.98
C THR A 176 -7.51 -21.19 6.25
N ILE A 177 -8.14 -21.36 7.42
CA ILE A 177 -7.52 -20.98 8.71
C ILE A 177 -6.13 -21.64 8.89
N PHE A 178 -5.93 -22.82 8.28
CA PHE A 178 -4.63 -23.48 8.13
C PHE A 178 -4.60 -24.30 6.83
N ASP A 179 -3.41 -24.73 6.38
CA ASP A 179 -3.26 -25.65 5.25
C ASP A 179 -3.73 -27.06 5.60
N ARG A 180 -4.78 -27.51 4.91
CA ARG A 180 -5.42 -28.80 5.14
C ARG A 180 -4.67 -29.99 4.51
N ILE A 181 -3.54 -29.77 3.83
CA ILE A 181 -2.73 -30.85 3.26
C ILE A 181 -2.31 -31.90 4.31
N GLU A 182 -2.04 -31.48 5.55
CA GLU A 182 -1.70 -32.39 6.65
C GLU A 182 -2.87 -33.29 7.07
N LEU A 183 -4.12 -32.80 6.93
CA LEU A 183 -5.31 -33.64 7.13
C LEU A 183 -5.42 -34.69 6.04
N ILE A 184 -5.11 -34.34 4.79
CA ILE A 184 -5.09 -35.28 3.67
C ILE A 184 -3.99 -36.33 3.89
N LYS A 185 -2.78 -35.95 4.31
CA LYS A 185 -1.70 -36.87 4.69
C LYS A 185 -2.16 -37.85 5.76
N THR A 186 -2.83 -37.35 6.80
CA THR A 186 -3.38 -38.18 7.86
C THR A 186 -4.40 -39.19 7.31
N ARG A 187 -5.27 -38.79 6.37
CA ARG A 187 -6.20 -39.73 5.71
C ARG A 187 -5.48 -40.72 4.78
N MET A 188 -4.38 -40.34 4.13
CA MET A 188 -3.56 -41.28 3.35
C MET A 188 -2.95 -42.36 4.25
N GLU A 189 -2.47 -41.99 5.44
CA GLU A 189 -1.98 -42.95 6.43
C GLU A 189 -3.08 -43.93 6.90
N LEU A 190 -4.34 -43.49 6.95
CA LEU A 190 -5.47 -44.41 7.17
C LEU A 190 -5.63 -45.41 6.01
N LEU A 191 -5.52 -44.97 4.75
CA LEU A 191 -5.59 -45.87 3.60
C LEU A 191 -4.44 -46.89 3.59
N LYS A 192 -3.22 -46.47 3.97
CA LYS A 192 -2.07 -47.38 4.12
C LYS A 192 -2.33 -48.42 5.20
N ARG A 193 -2.83 -47.99 6.37
CA ARG A 193 -3.20 -48.91 7.46
C ARG A 193 -4.31 -49.87 7.05
N ASP A 194 -5.32 -49.42 6.31
CA ASP A 194 -6.37 -50.30 5.79
C ASP A 194 -5.83 -51.32 4.78
N ALA A 195 -4.91 -50.92 3.91
CA ALA A 195 -4.22 -51.81 2.97
C ALA A 195 -3.39 -52.87 3.71
N GLU A 196 -2.67 -52.46 4.76
CA GLU A 196 -1.89 -53.36 5.63
C GLU A 196 -2.80 -54.34 6.39
N ILE A 197 -3.86 -53.86 7.03
CA ILE A 197 -4.85 -54.72 7.73
C ILE A 197 -5.45 -55.73 6.77
N ASN A 198 -5.80 -55.30 5.55
CA ASN A 198 -6.34 -56.20 4.54
C ASN A 198 -5.32 -57.26 4.10
N PHE A 199 -4.05 -56.87 3.93
CA PHE A 199 -2.94 -57.79 3.66
C PHE A 199 -2.76 -58.81 4.80
N LEU A 200 -2.70 -58.37 6.06
CA LEU A 200 -2.56 -59.23 7.23
C LEU A 200 -3.75 -60.19 7.37
N LYS A 201 -4.98 -59.71 7.18
CA LYS A 201 -6.19 -60.56 7.18
C LYS A 201 -6.16 -61.63 6.09
N ARG A 202 -5.63 -61.32 4.90
CA ARG A 202 -5.42 -62.31 3.82
C ARG A 202 -4.38 -63.35 4.23
N LYS A 203 -3.27 -62.93 4.83
CA LYS A 203 -2.20 -63.80 5.31
C LYS A 203 -2.69 -64.74 6.42
N LEU A 204 -3.51 -64.25 7.35
CA LEU A 204 -4.08 -65.01 8.47
C LEU A 204 -5.09 -66.10 8.04
N LYS A 205 -5.80 -65.90 6.91
CA LYS A 205 -6.75 -66.90 6.36
C LYS A 205 -6.08 -68.08 5.62
N GLN A 206 -4.75 -68.15 5.58
CA GLN A 206 -3.85 -69.12 4.89
C GLN A 206 -3.79 -69.06 3.35
N VAL A 207 -2.60 -68.72 2.83
CA VAL A 207 -1.98 -69.36 1.65
C VAL A 207 -0.49 -69.52 1.95
N LYS A 208 0.00 -70.77 1.95
CA LYS A 208 1.37 -71.18 2.33
C LYS A 208 2.47 -70.79 1.34
N ASN A 209 2.16 -69.96 0.36
CA ASN A 209 3.11 -69.46 -0.62
C ASN A 209 2.56 -68.14 -1.14
N LEU A 210 3.24 -67.05 -0.83
CA LEU A 210 3.38 -65.88 -1.68
C LEU A 210 4.41 -64.98 -0.98
N SER A 211 5.62 -64.97 -1.55
CA SER A 211 6.52 -63.82 -1.52
C SER A 211 5.69 -62.53 -1.54
N PHE A 212 5.96 -61.60 -0.63
CA PHE A 212 5.39 -60.24 -0.54
C PHE A 212 4.32 -59.92 -1.58
N ASP A 213 3.05 -59.98 -1.19
CA ASP A 213 1.87 -59.73 -2.04
C ASP A 213 2.07 -58.49 -2.93
N ASP A 214 2.34 -58.71 -4.22
CA ASP A 214 2.55 -57.64 -5.21
C ASP A 214 1.37 -56.66 -5.25
N LYS A 215 0.17 -57.12 -4.86
CA LYS A 215 -1.01 -56.27 -4.74
C LYS A 215 -0.87 -55.23 -3.63
N TYR A 216 -0.34 -55.62 -2.47
CA TYR A 216 -0.11 -54.70 -1.35
C TYR A 216 0.94 -53.65 -1.72
N LYS A 217 2.07 -54.08 -2.31
CA LYS A 217 3.11 -53.14 -2.78
C LYS A 217 2.57 -52.12 -3.77
N LYS A 218 1.86 -52.57 -4.81
CA LYS A 218 1.22 -51.68 -5.80
C LYS A 218 0.19 -50.74 -5.18
N GLU A 219 -0.52 -51.17 -4.14
CA GLU A 219 -1.50 -50.33 -3.45
C GLU A 219 -0.82 -49.22 -2.64
N ILE A 220 0.26 -49.54 -1.91
CA ILE A 220 1.07 -48.54 -1.19
C ILE A 220 1.73 -47.56 -2.16
N GLU A 221 2.39 -48.06 -3.22
CA GLU A 221 3.01 -47.21 -4.26
C GLU A 221 1.99 -46.26 -4.90
N LYS A 222 0.76 -46.73 -5.13
CA LYS A 222 -0.32 -45.88 -5.65
C LYS A 222 -0.75 -44.82 -4.64
N ILE A 223 -0.85 -45.15 -3.35
CA ILE A 223 -1.21 -44.18 -2.31
C ILE A 223 -0.13 -43.10 -2.19
N ASP A 224 1.14 -43.48 -2.20
CA ASP A 224 2.25 -42.53 -2.15
C ASP A 224 2.28 -41.63 -3.40
N SER A 225 2.11 -42.22 -4.60
CA SER A 225 2.03 -41.45 -5.85
C SER A 225 0.84 -40.49 -5.88
N ASP A 226 -0.30 -40.88 -5.30
CA ASP A 226 -1.47 -40.01 -5.20
C ASP A 226 -1.24 -38.88 -4.19
N MET A 227 -0.54 -39.13 -3.08
CA MET A 227 -0.18 -38.09 -2.11
C MET A 227 0.76 -37.05 -2.72
N GLU A 228 1.87 -37.48 -3.34
CA GLU A 228 2.82 -36.57 -4.01
C GLU A 228 2.13 -35.73 -5.09
N PHE A 229 1.18 -36.32 -5.81
CA PHE A 229 0.38 -35.61 -6.79
C PHE A 229 -0.50 -34.54 -6.14
N LEU A 230 -1.20 -34.85 -5.04
CA LEU A 230 -2.03 -33.88 -4.33
C LEU A 230 -1.21 -32.74 -3.72
N GLU A 231 0.00 -33.01 -3.18
CA GLU A 231 0.91 -31.96 -2.70
C GLU A 231 1.30 -30.99 -3.82
N LYS A 232 1.64 -31.52 -5.00
CA LYS A 232 1.94 -30.69 -6.18
C LYS A 232 0.72 -29.88 -6.62
N CYS A 233 -0.47 -30.49 -6.63
CA CYS A 233 -1.71 -29.79 -6.97
C CYS A 233 -2.07 -28.71 -5.96
N ASN A 234 -1.67 -28.84 -4.69
CA ASN A 234 -1.92 -27.85 -3.66
C ASN A 234 -1.16 -26.54 -3.90
N ILE A 235 -0.05 -26.58 -4.63
CA ILE A 235 0.70 -25.39 -4.99
C ILE A 235 0.00 -24.69 -6.17
N GLY A 236 -0.35 -23.42 -5.99
CA GLY A 236 -0.98 -22.61 -7.04
C GLY A 236 -0.04 -22.39 -8.24
N GLY A 237 -0.54 -22.70 -9.44
CA GLY A 237 0.20 -22.55 -10.70
C GLY A 237 -0.53 -21.65 -11.72
N GLU A 238 0.08 -21.45 -12.88
CA GLU A 238 -0.52 -20.67 -13.98
C GLU A 238 -1.63 -21.44 -14.72
N PHE A 239 -1.51 -22.76 -14.80
CA PHE A 239 -2.48 -23.63 -15.46
C PHE A 239 -2.44 -25.06 -14.89
N MET A 240 -3.62 -25.64 -14.70
CA MET A 240 -3.82 -27.05 -14.36
C MET A 240 -4.61 -27.72 -15.48
N ASP A 241 -4.07 -28.81 -16.02
CA ASP A 241 -4.68 -29.49 -17.15
C ASP A 241 -5.92 -30.34 -16.75
N PRO A 242 -6.85 -30.58 -17.69
CA PRO A 242 -8.06 -31.35 -17.40
C PRO A 242 -7.83 -32.80 -16.94
N SER A 243 -6.69 -33.41 -17.31
CA SER A 243 -6.36 -34.78 -16.89
C SER A 243 -5.94 -34.82 -15.42
N SER A 244 -5.16 -33.83 -14.97
CA SER A 244 -4.85 -33.61 -13.56
C SER A 244 -6.10 -33.35 -12.75
N GLN A 245 -7.03 -32.54 -13.25
CA GLN A 245 -8.31 -32.27 -12.58
C GLN A 245 -9.15 -33.56 -12.42
N SER A 246 -9.20 -34.36 -13.49
CA SER A 246 -9.88 -35.65 -13.46
C SER A 246 -9.22 -36.63 -12.47
N ARG A 247 -7.88 -36.59 -12.35
CA ARG A 247 -7.15 -37.39 -11.36
C ARG A 247 -7.47 -36.97 -9.92
N VAL A 248 -7.54 -35.68 -9.61
CA VAL A 248 -7.98 -35.19 -8.28
C VAL A 248 -9.36 -35.75 -7.94
N LYS A 249 -10.33 -35.64 -8.86
CA LYS A 249 -11.69 -36.18 -8.66
C LYS A 249 -11.69 -37.69 -8.44
N SER A 250 -10.87 -38.43 -9.19
CA SER A 250 -10.72 -39.88 -9.04
C SER A 250 -10.17 -40.27 -7.66
N ILE A 251 -9.15 -39.56 -7.18
CA ILE A 251 -8.59 -39.77 -5.83
C ILE A 251 -9.63 -39.40 -4.76
N GLY A 252 -10.32 -38.28 -4.91
CA GLY A 252 -11.35 -37.82 -3.97
C GLY A 252 -12.52 -38.79 -3.82
N ASN A 253 -12.93 -39.44 -4.91
CA ASN A 253 -14.04 -40.40 -4.92
C ASN A 253 -13.71 -41.77 -4.29
N LYS A 254 -12.45 -42.04 -3.95
CA LYS A 254 -12.09 -43.24 -3.18
C LYS A 254 -12.87 -43.26 -1.86
N LYS A 255 -13.34 -44.43 -1.47
CA LYS A 255 -14.12 -44.58 -0.23
C LYS A 255 -13.19 -44.87 0.94
N VAL A 256 -13.31 -44.08 1.99
CA VAL A 256 -12.63 -44.28 3.28
C VAL A 256 -13.68 -44.45 4.37
N SER A 257 -13.39 -45.26 5.38
CA SER A 257 -14.25 -45.44 6.55
C SER A 257 -13.67 -44.68 7.74
N ILE A 258 -14.33 -43.59 8.14
CA ILE A 258 -13.92 -42.80 9.31
C ILE A 258 -15.10 -42.79 10.28
N PHE A 259 -14.84 -43.09 11.56
CA PHE A 259 -15.88 -43.23 12.60
C PHE A 259 -17.02 -44.21 12.21
N GLY A 260 -16.68 -45.29 11.50
CA GLY A 260 -17.65 -46.29 11.04
C GLY A 260 -18.56 -45.85 9.90
N LYS A 261 -18.38 -44.65 9.35
CA LYS A 261 -19.12 -44.14 8.19
C LYS A 261 -18.25 -44.19 6.94
N LYS A 262 -18.78 -44.77 5.86
CA LYS A 262 -18.15 -44.70 4.53
C LYS A 262 -18.41 -43.34 3.91
N GLN A 263 -17.34 -42.65 3.54
CA GLN A 263 -17.39 -41.35 2.88
C GLN A 263 -16.31 -41.24 1.80
N ASN A 264 -16.37 -40.16 1.02
CA ASN A 264 -15.31 -39.83 0.06
C ASN A 264 -14.01 -39.49 0.80
N PHE A 265 -12.88 -39.74 0.16
CA PHE A 265 -11.55 -39.49 0.71
C PHE A 265 -11.27 -37.99 0.83
N LEU A 266 -11.65 -37.23 -0.19
CA LEU A 266 -11.68 -35.77 -0.17
C LEU A 266 -13.11 -35.27 0.00
N SER A 267 -13.27 -34.16 0.72
CA SER A 267 -14.53 -33.41 0.75
C SER A 267 -14.79 -32.74 -0.60
N GLU A 268 -16.03 -32.33 -0.85
CA GLU A 268 -16.38 -31.59 -2.09
C GLU A 268 -15.59 -30.28 -2.19
N ASP A 269 -15.44 -29.59 -1.06
CA ASP A 269 -14.66 -28.36 -0.96
C ASP A 269 -13.15 -28.58 -1.21
N GLU A 270 -12.53 -29.64 -0.68
CA GLU A 270 -11.13 -29.99 -0.97
C GLU A 270 -10.93 -30.30 -2.46
N VAL A 271 -11.90 -31.00 -3.08
CA VAL A 271 -11.89 -31.29 -4.52
C VAL A 271 -12.01 -29.99 -5.32
N GLN A 272 -12.90 -29.07 -4.95
CA GLN A 272 -13.03 -27.78 -5.63
C GLN A 272 -11.73 -26.97 -5.57
N ASN A 273 -11.15 -26.83 -4.38
CA ASN A 273 -9.90 -26.13 -4.15
C ASN A 273 -8.75 -26.73 -4.98
N LEU A 274 -8.52 -28.04 -4.91
CA LEU A 274 -7.42 -28.68 -5.65
C LEU A 274 -7.59 -28.60 -7.18
N ASN A 275 -8.83 -28.44 -7.67
CA ASN A 275 -9.15 -28.31 -9.09
C ASN A 275 -9.06 -26.90 -9.65
N ILE A 276 -8.68 -25.88 -8.86
CA ILE A 276 -8.49 -24.50 -9.35
C ILE A 276 -7.49 -24.51 -10.52
N THR A 277 -7.89 -23.93 -11.65
CA THR A 277 -7.12 -23.93 -12.89
C THR A 277 -5.90 -23.01 -12.82
N LYS A 278 -6.06 -21.83 -12.22
CA LYS A 278 -5.02 -20.80 -12.11
C LYS A 278 -5.07 -20.15 -10.73
N GLY A 279 -3.92 -20.09 -10.07
CA GLY A 279 -3.79 -19.53 -8.72
C GLY A 279 -4.30 -20.46 -7.61
N THR A 280 -4.70 -19.86 -6.49
CA THR A 280 -5.08 -20.55 -5.24
C THR A 280 -6.51 -20.27 -4.78
N LEU A 281 -7.20 -19.33 -5.44
CA LEU A 281 -8.48 -18.81 -5.00
C LEU A 281 -9.65 -19.41 -5.79
N LEU A 282 -10.70 -19.76 -5.07
CA LEU A 282 -12.01 -20.03 -5.65
C LEU A 282 -12.66 -18.71 -6.16
N PRO A 283 -13.66 -18.79 -7.05
CA PRO A 283 -14.40 -17.60 -7.51
C PRO A 283 -14.93 -16.75 -6.35
N ASP A 284 -15.60 -17.37 -5.38
CA ASP A 284 -16.19 -16.68 -4.23
C ASP A 284 -15.11 -16.02 -3.33
N GLU A 285 -13.96 -16.69 -3.15
CA GLU A 285 -12.82 -16.12 -2.42
C GLU A 285 -12.21 -14.91 -3.14
N ARG A 286 -12.22 -14.96 -4.49
CA ARG A 286 -11.74 -13.85 -5.31
C ARG A 286 -12.69 -12.66 -5.26
N GLU A 287 -14.00 -12.89 -5.17
CA GLU A 287 -14.97 -11.82 -4.93
C GLU A 287 -14.70 -11.14 -3.58
N ILE A 288 -14.48 -11.91 -2.51
CA ILE A 288 -14.14 -11.36 -1.18
C ILE A 288 -12.85 -10.54 -1.21
N ILE A 289 -11.85 -10.97 -1.99
CA ILE A 289 -10.65 -10.16 -2.18
C ILE A 289 -11.01 -8.88 -2.90
N ASN A 290 -11.66 -8.92 -4.07
CA ASN A 290 -11.97 -7.72 -4.84
C ASN A 290 -12.83 -6.72 -4.05
N ASP A 291 -13.67 -7.21 -3.13
CA ASP A 291 -14.53 -6.40 -2.27
C ASP A 291 -13.76 -5.43 -1.37
N HIS A 292 -12.46 -5.67 -1.10
CA HIS A 292 -11.65 -4.72 -0.34
C HIS A 292 -11.63 -3.33 -0.97
N ILE A 293 -11.71 -3.20 -2.30
CA ILE A 293 -11.75 -1.89 -2.96
C ILE A 293 -13.12 -1.23 -2.82
N VAL A 294 -14.19 -2.02 -2.85
CA VAL A 294 -15.55 -1.51 -2.57
C VAL A 294 -15.58 -0.93 -1.16
N ILE A 295 -15.05 -1.68 -0.18
CA ILE A 295 -14.96 -1.25 1.21
C ILE A 295 -14.03 -0.04 1.36
N THR A 296 -12.89 0.01 0.66
CA THR A 296 -12.03 1.21 0.61
C THR A 296 -12.85 2.43 0.18
N ILE A 297 -13.59 2.35 -0.92
CA ILE A 297 -14.39 3.47 -1.43
C ILE A 297 -15.46 3.87 -0.41
N GLU A 298 -16.23 2.92 0.11
CA GLU A 298 -17.29 3.18 1.09
C GLU A 298 -16.75 3.84 2.37
N MET A 299 -15.62 3.37 2.89
CA MET A 299 -14.98 3.95 4.07
C MET A 299 -14.49 5.37 3.81
N LEU A 300 -13.87 5.60 2.65
CA LEU A 300 -13.31 6.91 2.32
C LEU A 300 -14.41 7.92 2.00
N GLU A 301 -15.49 7.53 1.31
CA GLU A 301 -16.62 8.42 1.00
C GLU A 301 -17.37 8.90 2.25
N GLN A 302 -17.24 8.22 3.39
CA GLN A 302 -17.81 8.66 4.67
C GLN A 302 -17.00 9.78 5.37
N LEU A 303 -15.77 10.02 4.95
CA LEU A 303 -14.91 11.01 5.60
C LEU A 303 -15.29 12.44 5.17
N PRO A 304 -15.35 13.41 6.10
CA PRO A 304 -15.70 14.80 5.81
C PRO A 304 -14.49 15.56 5.21
N TYR A 305 -14.12 15.24 3.97
CA TYR A 305 -12.96 15.84 3.35
C TYR A 305 -13.10 17.36 3.15
N PRO A 306 -12.02 18.13 3.36
CA PRO A 306 -11.95 19.49 2.84
C PRO A 306 -11.95 19.46 1.30
N LYS A 307 -12.28 20.59 0.68
CA LYS A 307 -12.43 20.69 -0.80
C LYS A 307 -11.24 20.17 -1.61
N HIS A 308 -10.02 20.32 -1.07
CA HIS A 308 -8.77 19.91 -1.72
C HIS A 308 -8.43 18.42 -1.53
N LEU A 309 -9.23 17.65 -0.78
CA LEU A 309 -9.06 16.20 -0.58
C LEU A 309 -10.27 15.38 -1.08
N LYS A 310 -11.19 16.01 -1.82
CA LYS A 310 -12.47 15.39 -2.22
C LYS A 310 -12.31 14.17 -3.15
N ASN A 311 -11.21 14.08 -3.89
CA ASN A 311 -10.97 13.03 -4.88
C ASN A 311 -10.20 11.84 -4.29
N VAL A 312 -9.82 11.88 -3.00
CA VAL A 312 -9.15 10.77 -2.32
C VAL A 312 -9.84 9.42 -2.55
N PRO A 313 -11.18 9.29 -2.43
CA PRO A 313 -11.86 8.02 -2.70
C PRO A 313 -11.73 7.53 -4.15
N GLU A 314 -11.69 8.43 -5.14
CA GLU A 314 -11.55 8.05 -6.54
C GLU A 314 -10.12 7.59 -6.85
N PHE A 315 -9.12 8.33 -6.39
CA PHE A 315 -7.71 7.95 -6.55
C PHE A 315 -7.40 6.62 -5.86
N ALA A 316 -7.83 6.49 -4.60
CA ALA A 316 -7.65 5.30 -3.78
C ALA A 316 -8.45 4.11 -4.31
N GLY A 317 -9.69 4.31 -4.78
CA GLY A 317 -10.53 3.22 -5.29
C GLY A 317 -10.24 2.81 -6.73
N GLY A 318 -9.59 3.67 -7.51
CA GLY A 318 -9.38 3.46 -8.94
C GLY A 318 -8.14 2.63 -9.31
N HIS A 319 -7.28 2.26 -8.36
CA HIS A 319 -5.99 1.62 -8.68
C HIS A 319 -6.10 0.17 -9.18
N HIS A 320 -7.28 -0.46 -9.08
CA HIS A 320 -7.60 -1.77 -9.69
C HIS A 320 -8.41 -1.70 -10.99
N GLU A 321 -8.75 -0.48 -11.43
CA GLU A 321 -9.37 -0.27 -12.73
C GLU A 321 -8.35 -0.47 -13.86
N LYS A 322 -8.84 -0.80 -15.06
CA LYS A 322 -8.00 -1.09 -16.23
C LYS A 322 -8.40 -0.20 -17.38
N MET A 323 -7.47 0.06 -18.30
CA MET A 323 -7.67 1.01 -19.39
C MET A 323 -8.76 0.57 -20.38
N ASP A 324 -9.12 -0.72 -20.39
CA ASP A 324 -10.16 -1.32 -21.22
C ASP A 324 -11.52 -1.51 -20.51
N GLY A 325 -11.67 -1.05 -19.26
CA GLY A 325 -12.91 -1.19 -18.49
C GLY A 325 -13.14 -2.59 -17.91
N THR A 326 -12.20 -3.53 -18.07
CA THR A 326 -12.28 -4.89 -17.45
C THR A 326 -11.69 -4.93 -16.03
N GLY A 327 -11.43 -3.77 -15.46
CA GLY A 327 -11.03 -3.58 -14.07
C GLY A 327 -12.22 -3.61 -13.11
N TYR A 328 -11.96 -3.26 -11.86
CA TYR A 328 -12.96 -3.22 -10.80
C TYR A 328 -12.63 -2.09 -9.81
N PRO A 329 -13.60 -1.60 -9.02
CA PRO A 329 -14.97 -2.10 -8.85
C PRO A 329 -16.04 -1.49 -9.77
N LYS A 330 -15.76 -0.35 -10.41
CA LYS A 330 -16.72 0.40 -11.23
C LYS A 330 -16.61 0.06 -12.73
N GLY A 331 -15.51 -0.58 -13.15
CA GLY A 331 -15.28 -0.95 -14.55
C GLY A 331 -15.00 0.27 -15.42
N LEU A 332 -14.22 1.21 -14.89
CA LEU A 332 -13.90 2.47 -15.56
C LEU A 332 -12.88 2.23 -16.66
N ASP A 333 -13.08 2.87 -17.80
CA ASP A 333 -12.10 2.86 -18.89
C ASP A 333 -11.04 3.97 -18.75
N SER A 334 -10.08 3.98 -19.68
CA SER A 334 -9.00 4.98 -19.67
C SER A 334 -9.50 6.43 -19.75
N GLU A 335 -10.63 6.72 -20.37
CA GLU A 335 -11.14 8.10 -20.49
C GLU A 335 -11.82 8.56 -19.21
N GLN A 336 -12.41 7.62 -18.46
CA GLN A 336 -13.09 7.88 -17.20
C GLN A 336 -12.15 7.98 -15.99
N MET A 337 -11.01 7.30 -16.03
CA MET A 337 -10.04 7.32 -14.93
C MET A 337 -9.19 8.60 -14.92
N SER A 338 -9.00 9.17 -13.73
CA SER A 338 -8.05 10.27 -13.53
C SER A 338 -6.60 9.82 -13.80
N THR A 339 -5.74 10.77 -14.17
CA THR A 339 -4.30 10.52 -14.31
C THR A 339 -3.70 10.03 -12.99
N GLN A 340 -4.16 10.59 -11.87
CA GLN A 340 -3.79 10.25 -10.50
C GLN A 340 -4.05 8.77 -10.18
N ALA A 341 -5.26 8.26 -10.45
CA ALA A 341 -5.59 6.86 -10.25
C ALA A 341 -4.71 5.93 -11.11
N LYS A 342 -4.44 6.31 -12.36
CA LYS A 342 -3.55 5.54 -13.25
C LYS A 342 -2.09 5.52 -12.78
N ILE A 343 -1.60 6.64 -12.24
CA ILE A 343 -0.27 6.72 -11.61
C ILE A 343 -0.21 5.74 -10.42
N MET A 344 -1.23 5.74 -9.57
CA MET A 344 -1.32 4.83 -8.42
C MET A 344 -1.33 3.37 -8.84
N ALA A 345 -2.10 2.99 -9.87
CA ALA A 345 -2.12 1.62 -10.39
C ALA A 345 -0.72 1.13 -10.79
N ILE A 346 0.04 1.95 -11.53
CA ILE A 346 1.42 1.61 -11.94
C ILE A 346 2.35 1.48 -10.71
N ALA A 347 2.23 2.42 -9.77
CA ALA A 347 3.00 2.46 -8.54
C ALA A 347 2.77 1.20 -7.68
N ASP A 348 1.51 0.87 -7.41
CA ASP A 348 1.09 -0.28 -6.63
C ASP A 348 1.58 -1.60 -7.25
N ILE A 349 1.32 -1.80 -8.55
CA ILE A 349 1.76 -3.01 -9.26
C ILE A 349 3.28 -3.18 -9.20
N TYR A 350 4.05 -2.12 -9.45
CA TYR A 350 5.51 -2.23 -9.44
C TYR A 350 6.06 -2.51 -8.04
N GLU A 351 5.53 -1.82 -7.01
CA GLU A 351 5.85 -2.08 -5.62
C GLU A 351 5.61 -3.56 -5.30
N ALA A 352 4.39 -4.05 -5.57
CA ALA A 352 3.98 -5.41 -5.23
C ALA A 352 4.81 -6.49 -5.95
N LEU A 353 5.27 -6.23 -7.18
CA LEU A 353 6.12 -7.16 -7.94
C LEU A 353 7.57 -7.22 -7.43
N THR A 354 8.07 -6.13 -6.86
CA THR A 354 9.49 -5.99 -6.45
C THR A 354 9.70 -6.17 -4.96
N ALA A 355 8.64 -6.11 -4.15
CA ALA A 355 8.67 -6.33 -2.71
C ALA A 355 9.23 -7.71 -2.35
N ALA A 356 10.21 -7.73 -1.43
CA ALA A 356 10.97 -8.92 -1.01
C ALA A 356 10.52 -9.51 0.34
N ASP A 357 9.54 -8.88 0.96
CA ASP A 357 8.99 -9.14 2.29
C ASP A 357 7.94 -10.26 2.33
N ARG A 358 7.74 -11.01 1.23
CA ARG A 358 6.79 -12.13 1.19
C ARG A 358 7.46 -13.44 1.66
N PRO A 359 7.00 -14.09 2.75
CA PRO A 359 7.68 -15.25 3.37
C PRO A 359 7.88 -16.48 2.45
N TYR A 360 7.13 -16.56 1.35
CA TYR A 360 7.08 -17.74 0.47
C TYR A 360 7.51 -17.47 -0.98
N LYS A 361 7.90 -16.24 -1.32
CA LYS A 361 8.38 -15.87 -2.66
C LYS A 361 9.43 -14.78 -2.56
N ASP A 362 10.65 -15.08 -3.03
CA ASP A 362 11.63 -14.03 -3.29
C ASP A 362 11.02 -12.98 -4.22
N GLY A 363 11.18 -11.71 -3.88
CA GLY A 363 10.76 -10.60 -4.72
C GLY A 363 11.35 -10.73 -6.12
N LYS A 364 10.60 -10.36 -7.16
CA LYS A 364 11.07 -10.57 -8.53
C LYS A 364 12.27 -9.67 -8.83
N ASN A 365 13.15 -10.16 -9.70
CA ASN A 365 14.17 -9.30 -10.30
C ASN A 365 13.52 -8.17 -11.10
N LEU A 366 14.20 -7.02 -11.17
CA LEU A 366 13.74 -5.83 -11.89
C LEU A 366 13.36 -6.15 -13.34
N SER A 367 14.19 -6.91 -14.06
CA SER A 367 13.94 -7.30 -15.45
C SER A 367 12.63 -8.08 -15.60
N THR A 368 12.30 -8.91 -14.61
CA THR A 368 11.07 -9.72 -14.61
C THR A 368 9.86 -8.87 -14.27
N ALA A 369 9.96 -8.01 -13.26
CA ALA A 369 8.88 -7.07 -12.90
C ALA A 369 8.53 -6.16 -14.08
N MET A 370 9.54 -5.54 -14.71
CA MET A 370 9.35 -4.65 -15.86
C MET A 370 8.78 -5.38 -17.08
N ARG A 371 9.19 -6.64 -17.32
CA ARG A 371 8.60 -7.46 -18.39
C ARG A 371 7.14 -7.78 -18.14
N ILE A 372 6.76 -8.12 -16.90
CA ILE A 372 5.36 -8.35 -16.52
C ILE A 372 4.54 -7.08 -16.77
N MET A 373 5.02 -5.93 -16.30
CA MET A 373 4.33 -4.65 -16.53
C MET A 373 4.26 -4.29 -18.03
N GLY A 374 5.28 -4.63 -18.82
CA GLY A 374 5.25 -4.50 -20.28
C GLY A 374 4.14 -5.33 -20.94
N TYR A 375 3.87 -6.55 -20.45
CA TYR A 375 2.70 -7.33 -20.87
C TYR A 375 1.40 -6.70 -20.39
N MET A 376 1.32 -6.26 -19.13
CA MET A 376 0.15 -5.59 -18.57
C MET A 376 -0.22 -4.32 -19.35
N LYS A 377 0.77 -3.57 -19.83
CA LYS A 377 0.60 -2.41 -20.73
C LYS A 377 -0.03 -2.83 -22.07
N ASN A 378 0.44 -3.93 -22.66
CA ASN A 378 -0.10 -4.45 -23.92
C ASN A 378 -1.52 -5.01 -23.77
N ASP A 379 -1.83 -5.56 -22.59
CA ASP A 379 -3.14 -6.08 -22.21
C ASP A 379 -4.06 -5.01 -21.60
N TYR A 380 -3.75 -3.72 -21.79
CA TYR A 380 -4.55 -2.58 -21.33
C TYR A 380 -4.78 -2.50 -19.81
N HIS A 381 -4.02 -3.24 -19.00
CA HIS A 381 -4.14 -3.20 -17.54
C HIS A 381 -3.65 -1.86 -16.97
N ILE A 382 -2.62 -1.27 -17.58
CA ILE A 382 -2.03 0.01 -17.15
C ILE A 382 -1.95 0.99 -18.32
N ASP A 383 -1.93 2.29 -18.02
CA ASP A 383 -1.82 3.34 -19.04
C ASP A 383 -0.46 3.29 -19.74
N LYS A 384 -0.50 3.16 -21.06
CA LYS A 384 0.69 3.01 -21.91
C LYS A 384 1.64 4.20 -21.79
N ASP A 385 1.12 5.41 -21.94
CA ASP A 385 1.93 6.62 -21.98
C ASP A 385 2.57 6.90 -20.61
N LEU A 386 1.85 6.65 -19.51
CA LEU A 386 2.41 6.76 -18.15
C LEU A 386 3.47 5.69 -17.89
N PHE A 387 3.27 4.45 -18.34
CA PHE A 387 4.29 3.41 -18.20
C PHE A 387 5.55 3.73 -19.01
N GLU A 388 5.41 4.29 -20.21
CA GLU A 388 6.57 4.77 -20.97
C GLU A 388 7.33 5.88 -20.24
N ILE A 389 6.63 6.83 -19.61
CA ILE A 389 7.25 7.86 -18.77
C ILE A 389 7.97 7.22 -17.59
N PHE A 390 7.34 6.26 -16.90
CA PHE A 390 7.91 5.52 -15.77
C PHE A 390 9.24 4.83 -16.14
N VAL A 391 9.32 4.25 -17.33
CA VAL A 391 10.56 3.62 -17.85
C VAL A 391 11.59 4.68 -18.23
N LYS A 392 11.25 5.61 -19.14
CA LYS A 392 12.19 6.57 -19.74
C LYS A 392 12.76 7.58 -18.74
N SER A 393 11.98 7.94 -17.72
CA SER A 393 12.43 8.84 -16.65
C SER A 393 13.34 8.14 -15.62
N GLY A 394 13.40 6.81 -15.63
CA GLY A 394 14.20 6.03 -14.68
C GLY A 394 13.60 5.92 -13.27
N VAL A 395 12.33 6.31 -13.06
CA VAL A 395 11.66 6.24 -11.74
C VAL A 395 11.77 4.86 -11.12
N TYR A 396 11.54 3.80 -11.91
CA TYR A 396 11.62 2.42 -11.44
C TYR A 396 13.01 2.05 -10.89
N LYS A 397 14.09 2.60 -11.48
CA LYS A 397 15.48 2.40 -11.02
C LYS A 397 15.75 3.18 -9.75
N THR A 398 15.39 4.47 -9.72
CA THR A 398 15.58 5.32 -8.54
C THR A 398 14.85 4.77 -7.32
N TYR A 399 13.64 4.25 -7.52
CA TYR A 399 12.93 3.54 -6.47
C TYR A 399 13.67 2.26 -6.06
N ALA A 400 14.08 1.43 -7.01
CA ALA A 400 14.74 0.15 -6.71
C ALA A 400 16.06 0.33 -5.95
N GLU A 401 16.85 1.34 -6.27
CA GLU A 401 18.10 1.68 -5.57
C GLU A 401 17.89 1.98 -4.08
N GLN A 402 16.70 2.45 -3.71
CA GLN A 402 16.36 2.84 -2.33
C GLN A 402 15.62 1.74 -1.56
N TYR A 403 14.74 0.99 -2.22
CA TYR A 403 13.75 0.13 -1.55
C TYR A 403 13.80 -1.36 -1.94
N VAL A 404 14.57 -1.73 -2.96
CA VAL A 404 14.66 -3.11 -3.44
C VAL A 404 16.01 -3.71 -3.08
N SER A 405 16.07 -5.01 -2.78
CA SER A 405 17.33 -5.68 -2.45
C SER A 405 18.31 -5.59 -3.62
N LYS A 406 19.59 -5.34 -3.32
CA LYS A 406 20.67 -5.31 -4.33
C LYS A 406 20.76 -6.61 -5.15
N SER A 407 20.35 -7.74 -4.59
CA SER A 407 20.33 -9.03 -5.30
C SER A 407 19.26 -9.11 -6.40
N GLN A 408 18.21 -8.29 -6.33
CA GLN A 408 17.13 -8.25 -7.32
C GLN A 408 17.38 -7.24 -8.44
N ILE A 409 18.36 -6.34 -8.27
CA ILE A 409 18.66 -5.27 -9.23
C ILE A 409 19.53 -5.83 -10.36
N ASP A 410 18.86 -6.30 -11.42
CA ASP A 410 19.48 -6.76 -12.66
C ASP A 410 19.24 -5.79 -13.82
N LYS A 411 19.94 -6.04 -14.95
CA LYS A 411 19.86 -5.17 -16.12
C LYS A 411 18.51 -5.35 -16.83
N VAL A 412 17.75 -4.27 -16.94
CA VAL A 412 16.50 -4.22 -17.72
C VAL A 412 16.79 -3.76 -19.14
N ASN A 413 16.22 -4.44 -20.14
CA ASN A 413 16.20 -3.98 -21.53
C ASN A 413 14.95 -3.12 -21.76
N GLU A 414 15.07 -1.80 -21.55
CA GLU A 414 13.95 -0.85 -21.64
C GLU A 414 13.24 -0.86 -23.01
N ASN A 415 13.99 -1.04 -24.10
CA ASN A 415 13.44 -1.11 -25.45
C ASN A 415 12.55 -2.34 -25.69
N SER A 416 12.62 -3.36 -24.82
CA SER A 416 11.78 -4.56 -24.93
C SER A 416 10.48 -4.47 -24.14
N VAL A 417 10.33 -3.45 -23.28
CA VAL A 417 9.14 -3.28 -22.42
C VAL A 417 8.31 -2.05 -22.78
N ILE A 418 8.93 -1.00 -23.33
CA ILE A 418 8.28 0.11 -24.04
C ILE A 418 7.71 -0.40 -25.36
#